data_AF-A0A534VLH4-F1
#
_entry.id   AF-A0A534VLH4-F1
#
_cell.length_a   1.000
_cell.length_b   1.000
_cell.length_c   1.000
_cell.angle_alpha   90.00
_cell.angle_beta   90.00
_cell.angle_gamma   90.00
#
_symmetry.space_group_name_H-M   'P 1'
#
loop_
_entity.id
_entity.type
_entity.pdbx_description
1 polymer ?
#
loop_
_entity_poly.entity_id
_entity_poly.type
_entity_poly.pdbx_seq_one_letter_code
_entity_poly.pdbx_strand_id
1 'polypeptide(L)'
;MAARRRPRDEARRARTGVYRSHIVEAAEQVFAERGFAAAKLQDISRLAGLSMGTIYAIFPSKTALYRAILEERGRELLQLARQVAGRKAPPAEALDALSALYIDYFVAHP
;
A
#
# COMPACT_ATOMS: atom_id res chain seq x y z
N MET A 1 -14.23 -9.39 -29.50
CA MET A 1 -13.93 -7.98 -29.82
C MET A 1 -14.25 -7.11 -28.61
N ALA A 2 -13.24 -6.72 -27.82
CA ALA A 2 -13.45 -5.90 -26.63
C ALA A 2 -13.82 -4.46 -27.04
N ALA A 3 -14.99 -3.98 -26.61
CA ALA A 3 -15.45 -2.63 -26.86
C ALA A 3 -14.42 -1.62 -26.30
N ARG A 4 -13.90 -0.75 -27.18
CA ARG A 4 -12.98 0.35 -26.83
C ARG A 4 -13.66 1.23 -25.77
N ARG A 5 -13.09 1.31 -24.57
CA ARG A 5 -13.68 2.08 -23.45
C ARG A 5 -13.75 3.56 -23.79
N ARG A 6 -14.78 4.26 -23.30
CA ARG A 6 -14.95 5.69 -23.59
C ARG A 6 -13.86 6.50 -22.84
N PRO A 7 -13.29 7.56 -23.43
CA PRO A 7 -12.22 8.35 -22.82
C PRO A 7 -12.53 8.89 -21.41
N ARG A 8 -13.81 9.18 -21.12
CA ARG A 8 -14.27 9.64 -19.79
C ARG A 8 -14.13 8.57 -18.70
N ASP A 9 -14.33 7.29 -19.05
CA ASP A 9 -14.23 6.18 -18.10
C ASP A 9 -12.77 5.88 -17.73
N GLU A 10 -11.86 6.04 -18.69
CA GLU A 10 -10.42 5.88 -18.48
C GLU A 10 -9.86 6.99 -17.58
N ALA A 11 -10.21 8.25 -17.86
CA ALA A 11 -9.82 9.38 -17.02
C ALA A 11 -10.34 9.23 -15.58
N ARG A 12 -11.58 8.76 -15.41
CA ARG A 12 -12.15 8.50 -14.07
C ARG A 12 -11.38 7.41 -13.34
N ARG A 13 -11.04 6.30 -13.99
CA ARG A 13 -10.27 5.20 -13.39
C ARG A 13 -8.87 5.64 -13.00
N ALA A 14 -8.17 6.37 -13.88
CA ALA A 14 -6.85 6.90 -13.58
C ALA A 14 -6.88 7.79 -12.32
N ARG A 15 -7.86 8.69 -12.24
CA ARG A 15 -8.06 9.54 -11.05
C ARG A 15 -8.34 8.74 -9.78
N THR A 16 -9.19 7.71 -9.86
CA THR A 16 -9.44 6.81 -8.71
C THR A 16 -8.16 6.09 -8.28
N GLY A 17 -7.31 5.68 -9.21
CA GLY A 17 -6.00 5.08 -8.90
C GLY A 17 -5.07 6.02 -8.16
N VAL A 18 -4.94 7.26 -8.64
CA VAL A 18 -4.13 8.30 -7.98
C VAL A 18 -4.64 8.57 -6.56
N TYR A 19 -5.96 8.76 -6.40
CA TYR A 19 -6.56 8.98 -5.08
C TYR A 19 -6.34 7.79 -4.16
N ARG A 20 -6.44 6.57 -4.68
CA ARG A 20 -6.16 5.37 -3.90
C ARG A 20 -4.74 5.38 -3.35
N SER A 21 -3.74 5.73 -4.17
CA SER A 21 -2.32 5.83 -3.75
C SER A 21 -2.16 6.84 -2.61
N HIS A 22 -2.67 8.07 -2.80
CA HIS A 22 -2.56 9.11 -1.77
C HIS A 22 -3.23 8.72 -0.45
N ILE A 23 -4.34 7.99 -0.50
CA ILE A 23 -5.03 7.52 0.71
C ILE A 23 -4.20 6.46 1.42
N VAL A 24 -3.59 5.53 0.68
CA VAL A 24 -2.72 4.48 1.23
C VAL A 24 -1.51 5.10 1.91
N GLU A 25 -0.80 6.00 1.23
CA GLU A 25 0.38 6.69 1.78
C GLU A 25 0.04 7.49 3.05
N ALA A 26 -1.03 8.28 3.01
CA ALA A 26 -1.49 9.03 4.19
C ALA A 26 -1.92 8.11 5.34
N ALA A 27 -2.53 6.98 5.02
CA ALA A 27 -2.99 6.02 6.02
C ALA A 27 -1.82 5.32 6.72
N GLU A 28 -0.80 4.92 5.97
CA GLU A 28 0.44 4.36 6.51
C GLU A 28 1.06 5.32 7.52
N GLN A 29 1.23 6.58 7.16
CA GLN A 29 1.78 7.59 8.06
C GLN A 29 0.93 7.77 9.33
N VAL A 30 -0.40 7.89 9.20
CA VAL A 30 -1.29 8.04 10.36
C VAL A 30 -1.29 6.80 11.24
N PHE A 31 -1.20 5.60 10.66
CA PHE A 31 -1.12 4.35 11.41
C PHE A 31 0.22 4.19 12.14
N ALA A 32 1.33 4.56 11.50
CA ALA A 32 2.66 4.54 12.11
C ALA A 32 2.75 5.50 13.31
N GLU A 33 2.23 6.72 13.17
CA GLU A 33 2.29 7.74 14.21
C GLU A 33 1.36 7.47 15.41
N ARG A 34 0.18 6.88 15.17
CA ARG A 34 -0.90 6.81 16.17
C ARG A 34 -1.27 5.38 16.57
N GLY A 35 -0.77 4.38 15.85
CA GLY A 35 -1.27 3.02 15.92
C GLY A 35 -2.66 2.85 15.30
N PHE A 36 -3.00 1.62 14.91
CA PHE A 36 -4.26 1.30 14.24
C PHE A 36 -5.51 1.69 15.06
N ALA A 37 -5.49 1.45 16.38
CA ALA A 37 -6.67 1.69 17.23
C ALA A 37 -7.05 3.17 17.31
N ALA A 38 -6.08 4.06 17.58
CA ALA A 38 -6.31 5.49 17.74
C ALA A 38 -6.42 6.27 16.42
N ALA A 39 -5.88 5.74 15.31
CA ALA A 39 -6.02 6.36 13.99
C ALA A 39 -7.49 6.52 13.55
N LYS A 40 -7.82 7.68 12.98
CA LYS A 40 -9.15 8.00 12.45
C LYS A 40 -9.09 8.26 10.95
N LEU A 41 -10.12 7.82 10.23
CA LEU A 41 -10.25 8.12 8.78
C LEU A 41 -10.28 9.63 8.49
N GLN A 42 -10.67 10.46 9.46
CA GLN A 42 -10.63 11.92 9.37
C GLN A 42 -9.20 12.48 9.34
N ASP A 43 -8.28 11.88 10.10
CA ASP A 43 -6.86 12.27 10.07
C ASP A 43 -6.25 11.93 8.71
N ILE A 44 -6.59 10.75 8.19
CA ILE A 44 -6.15 10.27 6.87
C ILE A 44 -6.72 11.16 5.76
N SER A 45 -8.01 11.49 5.81
CA SER A 45 -8.66 12.41 4.88
C SER A 45 -7.96 13.77 4.81
N ARG A 46 -7.63 14.33 5.98
CA ARG A 46 -6.93 15.62 6.11
C ARG A 46 -5.51 15.55 5.56
N LEU A 47 -4.76 14.49 5.87
CA LEU A 47 -3.40 14.30 5.37
C LEU A 47 -3.36 14.05 3.85
N ALA A 48 -4.28 13.23 3.33
CA ALA A 48 -4.39 12.94 1.91
C ALA A 48 -4.94 14.11 1.06
N GLY A 49 -5.47 15.16 1.70
CA GLY A 49 -6.12 16.27 1.01
C GLY A 49 -7.41 15.88 0.26
N LEU A 50 -8.10 14.83 0.71
CA LEU A 50 -9.28 14.26 0.06
C LEU A 50 -10.48 14.28 0.98
N SER A 51 -11.68 14.43 0.42
CA SER A 51 -12.92 14.43 1.21
C SER A 51 -13.21 13.07 1.86
N MET A 52 -13.91 13.07 3.00
CA MET A 52 -14.38 11.83 3.64
C MET A 52 -15.23 10.97 2.68
N GLY A 53 -16.05 11.59 1.83
CA GLY A 53 -16.84 10.88 0.82
C GLY A 53 -15.96 10.14 -0.20
N THR A 54 -14.82 10.74 -0.59
CA THR A 54 -13.83 10.09 -1.46
C THR A 54 -13.15 8.91 -0.77
N ILE A 55 -12.76 9.08 0.50
CA ILE A 55 -12.17 8.00 1.31
C ILE A 55 -13.14 6.82 1.39
N TYR A 56 -14.38 7.05 1.82
CA TYR A 56 -15.38 5.98 1.98
C TYR A 56 -15.76 5.32 0.65
N ALA A 57 -15.76 6.05 -0.47
CA ALA A 57 -16.02 5.49 -1.78
C ALA A 57 -14.92 4.54 -2.26
N ILE A 58 -13.67 4.74 -1.84
CA ILE A 58 -12.52 3.88 -2.22
C ILE A 58 -12.29 2.79 -1.17
N PHE A 59 -12.43 3.13 0.12
CA PHE A 59 -12.22 2.26 1.26
C PHE A 59 -13.41 2.36 2.23
N PRO A 60 -14.30 1.35 2.26
CA PRO A 60 -15.54 1.43 3.04
C PRO A 60 -15.31 1.43 4.56
N SER A 61 -14.11 1.04 5.04
CA SER A 61 -13.78 1.05 6.46
C SER A 61 -12.28 1.21 6.71
N LYS A 62 -11.91 1.60 7.95
CA LYS A 62 -10.52 1.65 8.41
C LYS A 62 -9.83 0.29 8.28
N THR A 63 -10.54 -0.79 8.57
CA THR A 63 -10.05 -2.17 8.40
C THR A 63 -9.84 -2.54 6.94
N ALA A 64 -10.73 -2.12 6.03
CA ALA A 64 -10.56 -2.36 4.60
C ALA A 64 -9.34 -1.64 4.04
N LEU A 65 -9.10 -0.40 4.49
CA LEU A 65 -7.91 0.37 4.15
C LEU A 65 -6.63 -0.30 4.69
N TYR A 66 -6.62 -0.67 5.97
CA TYR A 66 -5.48 -1.35 6.57
C TYR A 66 -5.17 -2.70 5.91
N ARG A 67 -6.20 -3.49 5.60
CA ARG A 67 -6.02 -4.73 4.83
C ARG A 67 -5.39 -4.48 3.46
N ALA A 68 -5.86 -3.46 2.75
CA ALA A 68 -5.32 -3.15 1.43
C ALA A 68 -3.84 -2.77 1.49
N ILE A 69 -3.42 -2.01 2.52
CA ILE A 69 -2.02 -1.70 2.80
C ILE A 69 -1.22 -2.99 3.00
N LEU A 70 -1.65 -3.86 3.92
CA LEU A 70 -0.96 -5.13 4.19
C LEU A 70 -0.85 -6.03 2.96
N GLU A 71 -1.89 -6.09 2.13
CA GLU A 71 -1.88 -6.87 0.89
C GLU A 71 -0.92 -6.29 -0.16
N GLU A 72 -0.83 -4.96 -0.26
CA GLU A 72 0.05 -4.28 -1.20
C GLU A 72 1.52 -4.43 -0.80
N ARG A 73 1.84 -4.11 0.45
CA ARG A 73 3.19 -4.25 1.02
C ARG A 73 3.64 -5.70 1.12
N GLY A 74 2.74 -6.61 1.48
CA GLY A 74 3.03 -8.04 1.49
C GLY A 74 3.37 -8.59 0.10
N ARG A 75 2.68 -8.13 -0.95
CA ARG A 75 3.03 -8.50 -2.34
C ARG A 75 4.38 -7.96 -2.77
N GLU A 76 4.67 -6.70 -2.44
CA GLU A 76 5.96 -6.06 -2.72
C GLU A 76 7.11 -6.80 -2.04
N LEU A 77 6.98 -7.05 -0.74
CA LEU A 77 7.99 -7.75 0.05
C LEU A 77 8.22 -9.18 -0.44
N LEU A 78 7.14 -9.90 -0.79
CA LEU A 78 7.25 -11.24 -1.37
C LEU A 78 7.95 -11.24 -2.74
N GLN A 79 7.71 -10.22 -3.56
CA GLN A 79 8.39 -10.07 -4.84
C GLN A 79 9.89 -9.83 -4.65
N LEU A 80 10.27 -8.94 -3.73
CA LEU A 80 11.67 -8.67 -3.39
C LEU A 80 12.36 -9.93 -2.82
N ALA A 81 11.68 -10.65 -1.91
CA ALA A 81 12.20 -11.89 -1.34
C ALA A 81 12.44 -12.97 -2.41
N ARG A 82 11.52 -13.11 -3.39
CA ARG A 82 11.71 -14.02 -4.53
C ARG A 82 12.90 -13.65 -5.40
N GLN A 83 13.19 -12.36 -5.58
CA GLN A 83 14.36 -11.91 -6.32
C GLN A 83 15.66 -12.27 -5.60
N VAL A 84 15.69 -12.16 -4.26
CA VAL A 84 16.83 -12.57 -3.45
C VAL A 84 17.02 -14.08 -3.50
N ALA A 85 15.96 -14.86 -3.25
CA ALA A 85 16.01 -16.32 -3.27
C ALA A 85 16.33 -16.91 -4.65
N GLY A 86 16.03 -16.18 -5.73
CA GLY A 86 16.37 -16.57 -7.09
C GLY A 86 17.87 -16.41 -7.44
N ARG A 87 18.64 -15.69 -6.61
CA ARG A 87 20.09 -15.64 -6.73
C ARG A 87 20.61 -16.99 -6.22
N LYS A 88 21.32 -17.75 -7.06
CA LYS A 88 21.85 -19.09 -6.74
C LYS A 88 23.00 -19.02 -5.71
N ALA A 89 22.74 -18.43 -4.56
CA ALA A 89 23.66 -18.31 -3.43
C ALA A 89 23.55 -19.54 -2.51
N PRO A 90 24.58 -19.84 -1.70
CA PRO A 90 24.46 -20.78 -0.61
C PRO A 90 23.28 -20.44 0.31
N PRO A 91 22.59 -21.43 0.91
CA PRO A 91 21.41 -21.18 1.74
C PRO A 91 21.63 -20.19 2.90
N ALA A 92 22.79 -20.21 3.54
CA ALA A 92 23.12 -19.28 4.62
C ALA A 92 23.17 -17.82 4.12
N GLU A 93 23.83 -17.56 3.00
CA GLU A 93 23.89 -16.22 2.40
C GLU A 93 22.52 -15.73 1.93
N ALA A 94 21.67 -16.65 1.44
CA ALA A 94 20.30 -16.32 1.06
C ALA A 94 19.46 -15.93 2.28
N LEU A 95 19.63 -16.60 3.42
CA LEU A 95 18.96 -16.24 4.66
C LEU A 95 19.43 -14.87 5.17
N ASP A 96 20.73 -14.60 5.18
CA ASP A 96 21.27 -13.30 5.59
C ASP A 96 20.74 -12.17 4.71
N ALA A 97 20.72 -12.37 3.40
CA ALA A 97 20.19 -11.39 2.44
C ALA A 97 18.68 -11.15 2.60
N LEU A 98 17.91 -12.20 2.90
CA LEU A 98 16.48 -12.07 3.20
C LEU A 98 16.26 -11.33 4.52
N SER A 99 17.01 -11.66 5.58
CA SER A 99 16.92 -10.98 6.87
C SER A 99 17.22 -9.48 6.73
N ALA A 100 18.29 -9.12 6.01
CA ALA A 100 18.62 -7.73 5.72
C ALA A 100 17.49 -7.02 4.96
N LEU A 101 16.98 -7.65 3.89
CA LEU A 101 15.85 -7.12 3.10
C LEU A 101 14.62 -6.84 3.97
N TYR A 102 14.23 -7.77 4.84
CA TYR A 102 13.07 -7.62 5.70
C TYR A 102 13.26 -6.46 6.69
N ILE A 103 14.43 -6.37 7.33
CA ILE A 103 14.74 -5.28 8.27
C ILE A 103 14.72 -3.94 7.54
N ASP A 104 15.44 -3.82 6.42
CA ASP A 104 15.52 -2.58 5.65
C ASP A 104 14.13 -2.14 5.16
N TYR A 105 13.31 -3.09 4.71
CA TYR A 105 11.95 -2.80 4.25
C TYR A 105 11.07 -2.22 5.36
N PHE A 106 11.05 -2.85 6.54
CA PHE A 106 10.25 -2.37 7.67
C PHE A 106 10.78 -1.07 8.29
N VAL A 107 12.10 -0.85 8.27
CA VAL A 107 12.68 0.42 8.72
C VAL A 107 12.30 1.56 7.78
N ALA A 108 12.25 1.31 6.46
CA ALA A 108 11.81 2.30 5.48
C ALA A 108 10.29 2.52 5.47
N HIS A 109 9.50 1.58 6.01
CA HIS A 109 8.04 1.62 6.06
C HIS A 109 7.53 1.33 7.49
N PRO A 110 7.71 2.28 8.43
CA PRO A 110 7.33 2.11 9.84
C PRO A 110 5.82 2.03 10.10
#